data_AF-A0A2N3BKU4-F1
#
_entry.id   AF-A0A2N3BKU4-F1
#
_cell.length_a   1.000
_cell.length_b   1.000
_cell.length_c   1.000
_cell.angle_alpha   90.00
_cell.angle_beta   90.00
_cell.angle_gamma   90.00
#
_symmetry.space_group_name_H-M   'P 1'
#
loop_
_entity.id
_entity.type
_entity.pdbx_description
1 polymer ?
#
loop_
_entity_poly.entity_id
_entity_poly.type
_entity_poly.pdbx_seq_one_letter_code
_entity_poly.pdbx_strand_id
1 'polypeptide(L)'
;MNGFASIDTDFLIGKIRQLNEEHRQYLPEMAQLAGKIEAVHAEHPDVPKGLAGFLQLLTDDLQAHTKMEEAALFPAMRQGQVSAAATPVSEFRNNRDDHERRLSHLEVVTDHFTAPSDGCRSWTSLYDSLKVFSIKLRAQIRLENEIVFPQLSDRGDTNKK
;
A
#
# COMPACT_ATOMS: atom_id res chain seq x y z
N MET A 1 14.62 -4.92 32.08
CA MET A 1 13.19 -5.24 31.83
C MET A 1 12.71 -4.32 30.72
N ASN A 2 12.81 -4.73 29.45
CA ASN A 2 12.15 -4.03 28.35
C ASN A 2 10.88 -4.82 28.00
N GLY A 3 9.80 -4.48 28.71
CA GLY A 3 8.47 -5.06 28.51
C GLY A 3 7.70 -4.35 27.41
N PHE A 4 8.21 -4.38 26.16
CA PHE A 4 7.32 -4.19 25.03
C PHE A 4 6.56 -5.50 24.87
N ALA A 5 5.26 -5.48 25.15
CA ALA A 5 4.39 -6.58 24.76
C ALA A 5 4.55 -6.76 23.24
N SER A 6 5.09 -7.90 22.82
CA SER A 6 5.07 -8.30 21.41
C SER A 6 3.61 -8.21 20.98
N ILE A 7 3.30 -7.36 19.99
CA ILE A 7 1.96 -7.33 19.41
C ILE A 7 1.67 -8.74 18.89
N ASP A 8 0.45 -9.22 19.13
CA ASP A 8 0.01 -10.54 18.70
C ASP A 8 0.14 -10.69 17.17
N THR A 9 0.81 -11.77 16.74
CA THR A 9 1.13 -12.00 15.33
C THR A 9 -0.14 -12.16 14.49
N ASP A 10 -1.15 -12.87 15.00
CA ASP A 10 -2.39 -13.08 14.24
C ASP A 10 -3.22 -11.80 14.16
N PHE A 11 -3.19 -10.94 15.18
CA PHE A 11 -3.72 -9.58 15.11
C PHE A 11 -3.05 -8.76 14.01
N LEU A 12 -1.71 -8.75 13.93
CA LEU A 12 -0.97 -8.04 12.89
C LEU A 12 -1.32 -8.55 11.49
N ILE A 13 -1.33 -9.87 11.29
CA ILE A 13 -1.71 -10.49 10.01
C ILE A 13 -3.15 -10.11 9.65
N GLY A 14 -4.08 -10.19 10.62
CA GLY A 14 -5.47 -9.79 10.41
C GLY A 14 -5.60 -8.34 9.98
N LYS A 15 -4.82 -7.44 10.59
CA LYS A 15 -4.82 -6.02 10.24
C LYS A 15 -4.30 -5.76 8.83
N ILE A 16 -3.19 -6.39 8.44
CA ILE A 16 -2.62 -6.25 7.09
C ILE A 16 -3.59 -6.81 6.04
N ARG A 17 -4.18 -7.99 6.29
CA ARG A 17 -5.18 -8.59 5.39
C ARG A 17 -6.40 -7.69 5.18
N GLN A 18 -6.90 -7.07 6.24
CA GLN A 18 -8.00 -6.12 6.14
C GLN A 18 -7.64 -4.96 5.21
N LEU A 19 -6.47 -4.35 5.40
CA LEU A 19 -6.01 -3.22 4.58
C LEU A 19 -5.82 -3.63 3.10
N ASN A 20 -5.22 -4.80 2.86
CA ASN A 20 -5.07 -5.36 1.52
C ASN A 20 -6.42 -5.55 0.81
N GLU A 21 -7.43 -6.05 1.51
CA GLU A 21 -8.77 -6.24 0.92
C GLU A 21 -9.45 -4.89 0.62
N GLU A 22 -9.33 -3.91 1.54
CA GLU A 22 -9.82 -2.55 1.28
C GLU A 22 -9.13 -1.95 0.03
N HIS A 23 -7.81 -2.08 -0.11
CA HIS A 23 -7.07 -1.60 -1.27
C HIS A 23 -7.51 -2.29 -2.57
N ARG A 24 -7.66 -3.62 -2.53
CA ARG A 24 -8.14 -4.43 -3.66
C ARG A 24 -9.53 -4.02 -4.14
N GLN A 25 -10.42 -3.67 -3.22
CA GLN A 25 -11.78 -3.27 -3.56
C GLN A 25 -11.84 -1.85 -4.14
N TYR A 26 -11.20 -0.88 -3.49
CA TYR A 26 -11.43 0.54 -3.81
C TYR A 26 -10.55 1.09 -4.94
N LEU A 27 -9.34 0.57 -5.15
CA LEU A 27 -8.45 1.07 -6.22
C LEU A 27 -9.05 0.93 -7.63
N PRO A 28 -9.64 -0.22 -8.01
CA PRO A 28 -10.29 -0.36 -9.32
C PRO A 28 -11.44 0.64 -9.53
N GLU A 29 -12.22 0.91 -8.48
CA GLU A 29 -13.32 1.88 -8.54
C GLU A 29 -12.78 3.31 -8.75
N MET A 30 -11.71 3.67 -8.05
CA MET A 30 -11.03 4.95 -8.23
C MET A 30 -10.41 5.07 -9.63
N ALA A 31 -9.83 4.00 -10.18
CA ALA A 31 -9.29 3.98 -11.55
C ALA A 31 -10.39 4.21 -12.60
N GLN A 32 -11.56 3.58 -12.43
CA GLN A 32 -12.71 3.82 -13.31
C GLN A 32 -13.22 5.25 -13.21
N LEU A 33 -13.28 5.82 -12.00
CA LEU A 33 -13.72 7.19 -11.80
C LEU A 33 -12.73 8.20 -12.40
N ALA A 34 -11.42 7.95 -12.24
CA ALA A 34 -10.37 8.73 -12.90
C ALA A 34 -10.55 8.72 -14.42
N GLY A 35 -10.82 7.56 -15.03
CA GLY A 35 -11.04 7.47 -16.47
C GLY A 35 -12.26 8.26 -16.94
N LYS A 36 -13.34 8.30 -16.15
CA LYS A 36 -14.51 9.15 -16.43
C LYS A 36 -14.17 10.63 -16.34
N ILE A 37 -13.40 11.04 -15.34
CA ILE A 37 -12.96 12.43 -15.17
C ILE A 37 -12.07 12.84 -16.33
N GLU A 38 -11.08 12.02 -16.70
CA GLU A 38 -10.21 12.25 -17.84
C GLU A 38 -10.99 12.42 -19.16
N ALA A 39 -12.03 11.60 -19.37
CA ALA A 39 -12.86 11.70 -20.57
C ALA A 39 -13.77 12.94 -20.58
N VAL A 40 -14.44 13.24 -19.47
CA VAL A 40 -15.39 14.36 -19.37
C VAL A 40 -14.68 15.72 -19.36
N HIS A 41 -13.50 15.78 -18.74
CA HIS A 41 -12.72 17.00 -18.57
C HIS A 41 -11.47 17.04 -19.48
N ALA A 42 -11.47 16.32 -20.61
CA ALA A 42 -10.28 16.17 -21.47
C ALA A 42 -9.60 17.49 -21.88
N GLU A 43 -10.41 18.54 -22.08
CA GLU A 43 -9.96 19.90 -22.45
C GLU A 43 -9.65 20.81 -21.26
N HIS A 44 -9.89 20.35 -20.02
CA HIS A 44 -9.58 21.12 -18.82
C HIS A 44 -8.06 21.13 -18.59
N PRO A 45 -7.44 22.29 -18.32
CA PRO A 45 -5.98 22.40 -18.16
C PRO A 45 -5.43 21.49 -17.05
N ASP A 46 -6.18 21.38 -15.94
CA ASP A 46 -5.76 20.61 -14.76
C ASP A 46 -6.19 19.13 -14.78
N VAL A 47 -6.76 18.62 -15.88
CA VAL A 47 -7.24 17.23 -15.93
C VAL A 47 -6.10 16.24 -15.64
N PRO A 48 -6.29 15.24 -14.75
CA PRO A 48 -5.21 14.35 -14.32
C PRO A 48 -4.96 13.27 -15.36
N LYS A 49 -4.40 13.68 -16.50
CA LYS A 49 -4.17 12.81 -17.68
C LYS A 49 -3.34 11.59 -17.29
N GLY A 50 -3.86 10.39 -17.56
CA GLY A 50 -3.18 9.14 -17.30
C GLY A 50 -3.31 8.61 -15.87
N LEU A 51 -4.03 9.29 -14.98
CA LEU A 51 -4.28 8.83 -13.61
C LEU A 51 -5.00 7.48 -13.58
N ALA A 52 -5.97 7.25 -14.46
CA ALA A 52 -6.67 5.99 -14.57
C ALA A 52 -5.72 4.81 -14.86
N GLY A 53 -4.81 5.00 -15.82
CA GLY A 53 -3.80 4.01 -16.16
C GLY A 53 -2.82 3.79 -15.01
N PHE A 54 -2.39 4.85 -14.34
CA PHE A 54 -1.53 4.76 -13.15
C PHE A 54 -2.19 3.96 -12.02
N LEU A 55 -3.47 4.23 -11.72
CA LEU A 55 -4.20 3.52 -10.68
C LEU A 55 -4.44 2.06 -11.02
N GLN A 56 -4.63 1.72 -12.30
CA GLN A 56 -4.72 0.32 -12.74
C GLN A 56 -3.39 -0.40 -12.52
N LEU A 57 -2.26 0.20 -12.90
CA LEU A 57 -0.93 -0.38 -12.65
C LEU A 57 -0.66 -0.56 -11.15
N LEU A 58 -1.01 0.44 -10.33
CA LEU A 58 -0.89 0.34 -8.87
C LEU A 58 -1.77 -0.77 -8.29
N THR A 59 -2.97 -0.99 -8.86
CA THR A 59 -3.86 -2.10 -8.48
C THR A 59 -3.17 -3.44 -8.74
N ASP A 60 -2.63 -3.64 -9.94
CA ASP A 60 -2.00 -4.90 -10.34
C ASP A 60 -0.77 -5.19 -9.46
N ASP A 61 0.05 -4.16 -9.20
CA ASP A 61 1.22 -4.24 -8.34
C ASP A 61 0.86 -4.62 -6.91
N LEU A 62 -0.15 -3.98 -6.31
CA LEU A 62 -0.60 -4.28 -4.95
C LEU A 62 -1.23 -5.68 -4.87
N GLN A 63 -1.94 -6.13 -5.91
CA GLN A 63 -2.49 -7.49 -5.94
C GLN A 63 -1.39 -8.55 -6.01
N ALA A 64 -0.37 -8.35 -6.85
CA ALA A 64 0.80 -9.22 -6.91
C ALA A 64 1.53 -9.22 -5.56
N HIS A 65 1.65 -8.04 -4.95
CA HIS A 65 2.24 -7.87 -3.64
C HIS A 65 1.50 -8.67 -2.55
N THR A 66 0.18 -8.49 -2.42
CA THR A 66 -0.63 -9.22 -1.42
C THR A 66 -0.49 -10.74 -1.55
N LYS A 67 -0.42 -11.27 -2.78
CA LYS A 67 -0.19 -12.71 -2.99
C LYS A 67 1.16 -13.17 -2.43
N MET A 68 2.20 -12.34 -2.58
CA MET A 68 3.51 -12.62 -2.02
C MET A 68 3.49 -12.61 -0.48
N GLU A 69 2.74 -11.70 0.14
CA GLU A 69 2.57 -11.68 1.60
C GLU A 69 1.84 -12.93 2.10
N GLU A 70 0.74 -13.30 1.45
CA GLU A 70 -0.06 -14.46 1.81
C GLU A 70 0.73 -15.77 1.67
N ALA A 71 1.55 -15.87 0.63
CA ALA A 71 2.35 -17.06 0.34
C ALA A 71 3.62 -17.17 1.20
N ALA A 72 4.25 -16.05 1.57
CA ALA A 72 5.57 -16.06 2.20
C ALA A 72 5.65 -15.26 3.51
N LEU A 73 5.17 -14.02 3.54
CA LEU A 73 5.32 -13.16 4.73
C LEU A 73 4.50 -13.66 5.92
N PHE A 74 3.20 -13.91 5.74
CA PHE A 74 2.33 -14.33 6.84
C PHE A 74 2.71 -15.70 7.42
N PRO A 75 3.08 -16.71 6.61
CA PRO A 75 3.67 -17.94 7.14
C PRO A 75 4.94 -17.70 7.96
N ALA A 76 5.87 -16.87 7.46
CA ALA A 76 7.11 -16.54 8.16
C ALA A 76 6.85 -15.84 9.51
N MET A 77 5.88 -14.92 9.54
CA MET A 77 5.43 -14.25 10.77
C MET A 77 4.96 -15.24 11.82
N ARG A 78 4.14 -16.23 11.44
CA ARG A 78 3.63 -17.26 12.38
C ARG A 78 4.72 -18.19 12.89
N GLN A 79 5.66 -18.55 12.03
CA GLN A 79 6.76 -19.44 12.38
C GLN A 79 7.85 -18.72 13.19
N GLY A 80 7.91 -17.40 13.12
CA GLY A 80 8.95 -16.59 13.76
C GLY A 80 10.36 -16.86 13.23
N GLN A 81 10.48 -17.46 12.04
CA GLN A 81 11.75 -17.82 11.42
C GLN A 81 11.78 -17.35 9.96
N VAL A 82 12.63 -16.36 9.68
CA VAL A 82 12.87 -15.87 8.30
C VAL A 82 13.57 -16.91 7.43
N SER A 83 14.36 -17.80 8.04
CA SER A 83 15.19 -18.79 7.32
C SER A 83 14.40 -19.86 6.56
N ALA A 84 13.07 -19.91 6.70
CA ALA A 84 12.19 -20.79 5.94
C ALA A 84 11.39 -20.06 4.83
N ALA A 85 11.50 -18.74 4.73
CA ALA A 85 10.78 -17.98 3.71
C ALA A 85 11.50 -18.13 2.35
N ALA A 86 10.74 -18.49 1.31
CA ALA A 86 11.24 -18.54 -0.06
C ALA A 86 11.64 -17.15 -0.62
N THR A 87 11.21 -16.07 0.06
CA THR A 87 11.43 -14.67 -0.33
C THR A 87 12.20 -13.93 0.78
N PRO A 88 13.33 -13.27 0.46
CA PRO A 88 14.08 -12.46 1.42
C PRO A 88 13.28 -11.26 1.95
N VAL A 89 13.45 -10.90 3.23
CA VAL A 89 12.84 -9.68 3.83
C VAL A 89 13.22 -8.40 3.05
N SER A 90 14.41 -8.36 2.44
CA SER A 90 14.83 -7.23 1.60
C SER A 90 13.94 -7.02 0.37
N GLU A 91 13.36 -8.07 -0.19
CA GLU A 91 12.47 -7.96 -1.35
C GLU A 91 11.13 -7.31 -0.97
N PHE A 92 10.59 -7.66 0.21
CA PHE A 92 9.43 -6.98 0.78
C PHE A 92 9.71 -5.49 1.01
N ARG A 93 10.88 -5.14 1.59
CA ARG A 93 11.29 -3.75 1.81
C ARG A 93 11.42 -2.96 0.51
N ASN A 94 12.07 -3.52 -0.51
CA ASN A 94 12.19 -2.87 -1.81
C ASN A 94 10.81 -2.56 -2.42
N ASN A 95 9.88 -3.52 -2.34
CA ASN A 95 8.52 -3.31 -2.80
C ASN A 95 7.82 -2.17 -2.02
N ARG A 96 8.12 -1.99 -0.72
CA ARG A 96 7.55 -0.89 0.09
C ARG A 96 8.06 0.45 -0.37
N ASP A 97 9.36 0.53 -0.64
CA ASP A 97 9.99 1.73 -1.17
C ASP A 97 9.40 2.08 -2.55
N ASP A 98 9.11 1.08 -3.39
CA ASP A 98 8.43 1.28 -4.68
C ASP A 98 7.02 1.83 -4.51
N HIS A 99 6.25 1.30 -3.55
CA HIS A 99 4.92 1.80 -3.22
C HIS A 99 4.96 3.22 -2.65
N GLU A 100 5.92 3.56 -1.79
CA GLU A 100 6.09 4.93 -1.27
C GLU A 100 6.41 5.93 -2.39
N ARG A 101 7.26 5.53 -3.35
CA ARG A 101 7.54 6.36 -4.54
C ARG A 101 6.31 6.57 -5.40
N ARG A 102 5.45 5.55 -5.56
CA ARG A 102 4.19 5.66 -6.29
C ARG A 102 3.19 6.57 -5.58
N LEU A 103 3.09 6.50 -4.25
CA LEU A 103 2.25 7.40 -3.46
C LEU A 103 2.73 8.85 -3.56
N SER A 104 4.04 9.06 -3.54
CA SER A 104 4.64 10.39 -3.73
C SER A 104 4.34 10.94 -5.13
N HIS A 105 4.43 10.10 -6.16
CA HIS A 105 4.04 10.49 -7.52
C HIS A 105 2.55 10.82 -7.62
N LEU A 106 1.69 10.00 -6.99
CA LEU A 106 0.25 10.21 -6.95
C LEU A 106 -0.10 11.57 -6.33
N GLU A 107 0.56 11.97 -5.25
CA GLU A 107 0.41 13.31 -4.67
C GLU A 107 0.77 14.42 -5.66
N VAL A 108 1.89 14.29 -6.37
CA VAL A 108 2.32 15.30 -7.35
C VAL A 108 1.33 15.45 -8.49
N VAL A 109 0.88 14.34 -9.10
CA VAL A 109 -0.03 14.40 -10.27
C VAL A 109 -1.46 14.79 -9.92
N THR A 110 -1.80 14.82 -8.62
CA THR A 110 -3.12 15.22 -8.12
C THR A 110 -3.10 16.56 -7.39
N ASP A 111 -2.01 17.34 -7.49
CA ASP A 111 -1.81 18.57 -6.73
C ASP A 111 -2.10 18.40 -5.22
N HIS A 112 -1.45 17.40 -4.62
CA HIS A 112 -1.68 16.98 -3.24
C HIS A 112 -3.14 16.65 -2.93
N PHE A 113 -3.83 15.99 -3.87
CA PHE A 113 -5.25 15.68 -3.80
C PHE A 113 -6.14 16.93 -3.74
N THR A 114 -5.73 18.02 -4.40
CA THR A 114 -6.51 19.25 -4.49
C THR A 114 -7.18 19.34 -5.85
N ALA A 115 -8.49 19.17 -5.88
CA ALA A 115 -9.26 19.33 -7.12
C ALA A 115 -9.41 20.82 -7.47
N PRO A 116 -9.45 21.19 -8.76
CA PRO A 116 -9.67 22.56 -9.17
C PRO A 116 -11.05 23.05 -8.70
N SER A 117 -11.19 24.37 -8.45
CA SER A 117 -12.40 24.95 -7.86
C SER A 117 -13.65 24.82 -8.73
N ASP A 118 -13.46 24.70 -10.05
CA ASP A 118 -14.48 24.47 -11.07
C ASP A 118 -14.58 22.98 -11.48
N GLY A 119 -13.82 22.10 -10.81
CA GLY A 119 -13.92 20.65 -10.96
C GLY A 119 -15.28 20.12 -10.53
N CYS A 120 -15.73 19.03 -11.16
CA CYS A 120 -16.98 18.39 -10.77
C CYS A 120 -16.86 17.70 -9.40
N ARG A 121 -18.00 17.47 -8.74
CA ARG A 121 -18.04 16.80 -7.42
C ARG A 121 -17.37 15.43 -7.41
N SER A 122 -17.45 14.70 -8.51
CA SER A 122 -16.80 13.40 -8.67
C SER A 122 -15.27 13.50 -8.62
N TRP A 123 -14.70 14.59 -9.12
CA TRP A 123 -13.26 14.83 -9.06
C TRP A 123 -12.79 15.09 -7.63
N THR A 124 -13.48 15.96 -6.89
CA THR A 124 -13.21 16.16 -5.45
C THR A 124 -13.31 14.83 -4.68
N SER A 125 -14.37 14.06 -4.92
CA SER A 125 -14.58 12.76 -4.25
C SER A 125 -13.50 11.72 -4.59
N LEU A 126 -12.99 11.72 -5.83
CA LEU A 126 -11.86 10.87 -6.21
C LEU A 126 -10.62 11.25 -5.40
N TYR A 127 -10.29 12.53 -5.33
CA TYR A 127 -9.10 13.00 -4.64
C TYR A 127 -9.17 12.79 -3.13
N ASP A 128 -10.33 13.00 -2.51
CA ASP A 128 -10.55 12.67 -1.09
C ASP A 128 -10.32 11.17 -0.83
N SER A 129 -10.79 10.31 -1.73
CA SER A 129 -10.65 8.86 -1.62
C SER A 129 -9.19 8.42 -1.82
N LEU A 130 -8.48 9.01 -2.78
CA LEU A 130 -7.05 8.78 -3.01
C LEU A 130 -6.18 9.25 -1.84
N LYS A 131 -6.56 10.36 -1.18
CA LYS A 131 -5.90 10.83 0.04
C LYS A 131 -6.05 9.84 1.19
N VAL A 132 -7.27 9.36 1.43
CA VAL A 132 -7.53 8.34 2.46
C VAL A 132 -6.78 7.05 2.16
N PHE A 133 -6.81 6.59 0.90
CA PHE A 133 -6.04 5.44 0.44
C PHE A 133 -4.54 5.60 0.73
N SER A 134 -3.96 6.74 0.34
CA SER A 134 -2.53 7.03 0.51
C SER A 134 -2.12 7.05 1.98
N ILE A 135 -2.94 7.64 2.86
CA ILE A 135 -2.71 7.62 4.31
C ILE A 135 -2.70 6.19 4.85
N LYS A 136 -3.67 5.37 4.44
CA LYS A 136 -3.81 3.98 4.89
C LYS A 136 -2.64 3.12 4.40
N LEU A 137 -2.27 3.21 3.13
CA LEU A 137 -1.15 2.42 2.58
C LEU A 137 0.18 2.80 3.23
N ARG A 138 0.43 4.08 3.50
CA ARG A 138 1.62 4.50 4.26
C ARG A 138 1.61 3.98 5.70
N ALA A 139 0.45 3.94 6.34
CA ALA A 139 0.32 3.38 7.67
C ALA A 139 0.64 1.87 7.68
N GLN A 140 0.21 1.14 6.64
CA GLN A 140 0.58 -0.26 6.44
C GLN A 140 2.10 -0.43 6.23
N ILE A 141 2.69 0.36 5.33
CA ILE A 141 4.14 0.34 5.07
C ILE A 141 4.94 0.57 6.35
N ARG A 142 4.55 1.56 7.18
CA ARG A 142 5.20 1.81 8.48
C ARG A 142 5.02 0.65 9.45
N LEU A 143 3.79 0.13 9.59
CA LEU A 143 3.51 -1.04 10.43
C LEU A 143 4.44 -2.21 10.09
N GLU A 144 4.61 -2.48 8.81
CA GLU A 144 5.45 -3.58 8.36
C GLU A 144 6.95 -3.30 8.58
N ASN A 145 7.42 -2.11 8.23
CA ASN A 145 8.82 -1.74 8.37
C ASN A 145 9.28 -1.63 9.84
N GLU A 146 8.43 -1.09 10.71
CA GLU A 146 8.80 -0.74 12.09
C GLU A 146 8.42 -1.83 13.10
N ILE A 147 7.48 -2.71 12.76
CA ILE A 147 6.98 -3.74 13.69
C ILE A 147 7.18 -5.14 13.13
N VAL A 148 6.72 -5.42 11.90
CA VAL A 148 6.76 -6.79 11.35
C VAL A 148 8.18 -7.22 11.02
N PHE A 149 8.91 -6.45 10.22
CA PHE A 149 10.25 -6.86 9.78
C PHE A 149 11.26 -6.95 10.94
N PRO A 150 11.29 -6.05 11.94
CA PRO A 150 12.17 -6.19 13.09
C PRO A 150 11.94 -7.49 13.87
N GLN A 151 10.67 -7.87 14.11
CA GLN A 151 10.35 -9.13 14.79
C GLN A 151 10.81 -10.38 14.02
N LEU A 152 10.90 -10.27 12.69
CA LEU A 152 11.40 -11.33 11.83
C LEU A 152 12.93 -11.43 11.85
N SER A 153 13.65 -10.30 11.82
CA SER A 153 15.12 -10.27 11.94
C SER A 153 15.62 -10.64 13.34
N ASP A 154 15.00 -10.13 14.40
CA ASP A 154 15.45 -10.34 15.79
C ASP A 154 15.33 -11.81 16.23
N ARG A 155 14.39 -12.56 15.64
CA ARG A 155 14.22 -14.00 15.92
C ARG A 155 15.14 -14.90 15.08
N GLY A 156 15.68 -14.38 13.97
CA GLY A 156 16.59 -15.10 13.07
C GLY A 156 18.04 -15.19 13.55
N ASP A 157 18.47 -14.34 14.48
CA ASP A 157 19.87 -14.23 14.93
C ASP A 157 20.19 -15.01 16.22
N THR A 158 19.24 -15.77 16.78
CA THR A 158 19.47 -16.55 18.01
C THR A 158 20.26 -17.85 17.82
N ASN A 159 20.77 -18.12 16.62
CA ASN A 159 21.57 -19.32 16.34
C ASN A 159 22.93 -19.02 15.67
N LYS A 160 23.71 -18.11 16.28
CA LYS A 160 25.17 -18.12 16.16
C LYS A 160 25.77 -18.50 17.51
N LYS A 161 26.30 -19.72 17.57
CA LYS A 161 27.25 -20.19 18.59
C LYS A 161 28.45 -19.25 18.72
#